data_AF-A0A941VKA2-F1
#
_entry.id   AF-A0A941VKA2-F1
#
_cell.length_a   1.000
_cell.length_b   1.000
_cell.length_c   1.000
_cell.angle_alpha   90.00
_cell.angle_beta   90.00
_cell.angle_gamma   90.00
#
_symmetry.space_group_name_H-M   'P 1'
#
loop_
_entity.id
_entity.type
_entity.pdbx_description
1 polymer ?
#
loop_
_entity_poly.entity_id
_entity_poly.type
_entity_poly.pdbx_seq_one_letter_code
_entity_poly.pdbx_strand_id
1 'polypeptide(L)'
;MERSPESDRWIRSIRVRTTPPSLKDNTGDADRLIKGIEKVLGGGEVGMEIPLSRKIPSLLREHHYHVEVILCQEHSSWHVVDILPSTETVSVYGLAVDLGTSVIAVRLLDIATGEVKEESSFLNPQIQLGPDILTRIHYAGREGGLQELQSLLVNRLNQEIRFLAERRGISTQRIVGASAAGNTTMTHLFLGLDPYW
;
A
#
# COMPACT_ATOMS: atom_id res chain seq x y z
N MET A 1 -24.56 -9.22 12.90
CA MET A 1 -23.80 -8.20 13.65
C MET A 1 -23.03 -7.42 12.61
N GLU A 2 -23.58 -6.28 12.17
CA GLU A 2 -22.94 -5.43 11.16
C GLU A 2 -21.64 -4.89 11.75
N ARG A 3 -20.51 -5.17 11.09
CA ARG A 3 -19.21 -4.61 11.47
C ARG A 3 -19.24 -3.11 11.16
N SER A 4 -18.79 -2.28 12.10
CA SER A 4 -18.59 -0.85 11.84
C SER A 4 -17.69 -0.68 10.60
N PRO A 5 -17.91 0.29 9.71
CA PRO A 5 -17.04 0.53 8.55
C PRO A 5 -15.56 0.80 8.93
N GLU A 6 -15.27 1.21 10.17
CA GLU A 6 -13.90 1.30 10.70
C GLU A 6 -13.28 -0.08 10.99
N SER A 7 -14.12 -1.08 11.31
CA SER A 7 -13.72 -2.46 11.61
C SER A 7 -13.40 -3.30 10.37
N ASP A 8 -13.62 -2.79 9.16
CA ASP A 8 -13.47 -3.55 7.91
C ASP A 8 -12.39 -3.00 6.98
N ARG A 9 -11.63 -2.00 7.43
CA ARG A 9 -10.49 -1.48 6.66
C ARG A 9 -9.30 -2.43 6.78
N TRP A 10 -8.82 -2.86 5.62
CA TRP A 10 -7.63 -3.70 5.47
C TRP A 10 -6.34 -2.93 5.74
N ILE A 11 -6.34 -1.58 5.75
CA ILE A 11 -5.21 -0.77 6.23
C ILE A 11 -5.66 0.08 7.42
N ARG A 12 -4.86 0.10 8.48
CA ARG A 12 -5.15 0.85 9.72
C ARG A 12 -3.91 1.56 10.24
N SER A 13 -4.14 2.71 10.87
CA SER A 13 -3.14 3.35 11.72
C SER A 13 -3.53 3.15 13.18
N ILE A 14 -2.60 2.66 14.00
CA ILE A 14 -2.82 2.49 15.45
C ILE A 14 -1.68 3.13 16.24
N ARG A 15 -2.01 3.71 17.40
CA ARG A 15 -1.01 4.20 18.34
C ARG A 15 -0.63 3.09 19.30
N VAL A 16 0.67 2.82 19.39
CA VAL A 16 1.23 1.77 20.24
C VAL A 16 2.17 2.39 21.26
N ARG A 17 1.89 2.11 22.53
CA ARG A 17 2.74 2.51 23.65
C ARG A 17 3.35 1.26 24.28
N THR A 18 4.67 1.17 24.25
CA THR A 18 5.42 0.07 24.86
C THR A 18 6.18 0.55 26.10
N THR A 19 6.57 -0.39 26.95
CA THR A 19 7.43 -0.09 28.11
C THR A 19 8.89 -0.12 27.67
N PRO A 20 9.74 0.83 28.12
CA PRO A 20 11.18 0.75 27.89
C PRO A 20 11.78 -0.56 28.43
N PRO A 21 12.88 -1.06 27.84
CA PRO A 21 13.58 -2.24 28.35
C PRO A 21 14.12 -1.97 29.76
N SER A 22 14.14 -3.01 30.58
CA SER A 22 14.63 -2.94 31.97
C SER A 22 15.33 -4.25 32.33
N LEU A 23 16.00 -4.29 33.50
CA LEU A 23 16.59 -5.55 34.00
C LEU A 23 15.57 -6.67 34.20
N LYS A 24 14.28 -6.34 34.36
CA LYS A 24 13.19 -7.32 34.50
C LYS A 24 12.51 -7.67 33.17
N ASP A 25 12.84 -6.97 32.10
CA ASP A 25 12.28 -7.16 30.76
C ASP A 25 13.32 -6.75 29.70
N ASN A 26 14.06 -7.75 29.21
CA ASN A 26 15.06 -7.64 28.16
C ASN A 26 14.54 -8.00 26.77
N THR A 27 13.20 -7.97 26.56
CA THR A 27 12.58 -8.24 25.25
C THR A 27 13.16 -7.30 24.18
N GLY A 28 13.53 -7.85 23.03
CA GLY A 28 14.05 -7.08 21.89
C GLY A 28 13.04 -6.07 21.36
N ASP A 29 13.53 -5.00 20.72
CA ASP A 29 12.69 -3.85 20.33
C ASP A 29 11.60 -4.23 19.31
N ALA A 30 11.89 -5.13 18.36
CA ALA A 30 10.91 -5.64 17.40
C ALA A 30 9.81 -6.46 18.08
N ASP A 31 10.19 -7.45 18.89
CA ASP A 31 9.24 -8.28 19.66
C ASP A 31 8.40 -7.45 20.63
N ARG A 32 9.02 -6.43 21.24
CA ARG A 32 8.36 -5.49 22.13
C ARG A 32 7.28 -4.69 21.40
N LEU A 33 7.58 -4.23 20.19
CA LEU A 33 6.62 -3.52 19.35
C LEU A 33 5.49 -4.45 18.89
N ILE A 34 5.82 -5.66 18.43
CA ILE A 34 4.86 -6.70 18.01
C ILE A 34 3.88 -7.00 19.16
N LYS A 35 4.37 -7.30 20.37
CA LYS A 35 3.52 -7.50 21.55
C LYS A 35 2.65 -6.29 21.87
N GLY A 36 3.17 -5.08 21.67
CA GLY A 36 2.42 -3.84 21.81
C GLY A 36 1.26 -3.73 20.81
N ILE A 37 1.52 -4.06 19.54
CA ILE A 37 0.53 -4.10 18.47
C ILE A 37 -0.55 -5.15 18.77
N GLU A 38 -0.16 -6.38 19.07
CA GLU A 38 -1.07 -7.49 19.41
C GLU A 38 -2.00 -7.10 20.56
N LYS A 39 -1.48 -6.44 21.59
CA LYS A 39 -2.28 -5.96 22.72
C LYS A 39 -3.33 -4.93 22.31
N VAL A 40 -2.99 -4.01 21.39
CA VAL A 40 -3.93 -2.99 20.89
C VAL A 40 -4.99 -3.61 19.98
N LEU A 41 -4.61 -4.59 19.16
CA LEU A 41 -5.53 -5.31 18.27
C LEU A 41 -6.45 -6.29 19.01
N GLY A 42 -6.14 -6.64 20.27
CA GLY A 42 -6.88 -7.65 21.03
C GLY A 42 -6.49 -9.09 20.67
N GLY A 43 -5.27 -9.28 20.13
CA GLY A 43 -4.73 -10.54 19.64
C GLY A 43 -4.57 -10.57 18.12
N GLY A 44 -4.13 -11.72 17.60
CA GLY A 44 -3.86 -11.94 16.17
C GLY A 44 -2.36 -12.04 15.88
N GLU A 45 -2.02 -12.70 14.78
CA GLU A 45 -0.63 -12.84 14.34
C GLU A 45 -0.17 -11.55 13.64
N VAL A 46 0.98 -11.01 14.06
CA VAL A 46 1.56 -9.79 13.48
C VAL A 46 2.92 -10.10 12.89
N GLY A 47 3.02 -10.00 11.57
CA GLY A 47 4.26 -10.11 10.80
C GLY A 47 4.95 -8.76 10.61
N MET A 48 6.26 -8.78 10.49
CA MET A 48 7.09 -7.61 10.19
C MET A 48 8.30 -8.01 9.36
N GLU A 49 8.58 -7.25 8.31
CA GLU A 49 9.76 -7.47 7.49
C GLU A 49 11.04 -6.87 8.13
N ILE A 50 12.17 -7.55 7.95
CA ILE A 50 13.48 -7.16 8.47
C ILE A 50 13.89 -5.71 8.15
N PRO A 51 13.61 -5.13 6.96
CA PRO A 51 13.93 -3.74 6.69
C PRO A 51 13.29 -2.75 7.67
N LEU A 52 12.09 -3.03 8.16
CA LEU A 52 11.42 -2.20 9.16
C LEU A 52 12.06 -2.36 10.53
N SER A 53 12.47 -3.58 10.90
CA SER A 53 13.11 -3.87 12.20
C SER A 53 14.36 -3.04 12.46
N ARG A 54 15.08 -2.62 11.40
CA ARG A 54 16.29 -1.78 11.50
C ARG A 54 16.00 -0.36 12.03
N LYS A 55 14.80 0.18 11.78
CA LYS A 55 14.41 1.54 12.19
C LYS A 55 13.84 1.58 13.61
N ILE A 56 13.38 0.45 14.14
CA ILE A 56 12.66 0.37 15.42
C ILE A 56 13.50 0.87 16.60
N PRO A 57 14.78 0.47 16.77
CA PRO A 57 15.52 0.82 17.97
C PRO A 57 15.67 2.33 18.17
N SER A 58 16.01 3.07 17.09
CA SER A 58 16.12 4.53 17.16
C SER A 58 14.75 5.18 17.36
N LEU A 59 13.77 4.76 16.57
CA LEU A 59 12.43 5.35 16.57
C LEU A 59 11.72 5.18 17.92
N LEU A 60 11.81 4.00 18.56
CA LEU A 60 11.27 3.79 19.90
C LEU A 60 11.95 4.68 20.95
N ARG A 61 13.28 4.84 20.89
CA ARG A 61 14.01 5.66 21.88
C ARG A 61 13.72 7.14 21.71
N GLU A 62 13.76 7.64 20.47
CA GLU A 62 13.50 9.04 20.11
C GLU A 62 12.09 9.48 20.47
N HIS A 63 11.11 8.59 20.37
CA HIS A 63 9.70 8.88 20.67
C HIS A 63 9.22 8.28 21.98
N HIS A 64 10.13 8.04 22.94
CA HIS A 64 9.80 7.58 24.30
C HIS A 64 8.85 6.37 24.33
N TYR A 65 9.10 5.41 23.44
CA TYR A 65 8.38 4.15 23.29
C TYR A 65 6.89 4.33 22.94
N HIS A 66 6.56 5.47 22.33
CA HIS A 66 5.25 5.77 21.78
C HIS A 66 5.37 6.02 20.28
N VAL A 67 4.67 5.21 19.49
CA VAL A 67 4.78 5.24 18.02
C VAL A 67 3.41 5.04 17.40
N GLU A 68 3.27 5.47 16.16
CA GLU A 68 2.12 5.18 15.32
C GLU A 68 2.52 4.10 14.30
N VAL A 69 1.70 3.07 14.16
CA VAL A 69 2.01 1.89 13.33
C VAL A 69 0.96 1.77 12.25
N ILE A 70 1.41 1.70 11.00
CA ILE A 70 0.56 1.41 9.85
C ILE A 70 0.54 -0.10 9.65
N LEU A 71 -0.65 -0.67 9.67
CA LEU A 71 -0.89 -2.10 9.55
C LEU A 71 -1.71 -2.39 8.30
N CYS A 72 -1.40 -3.49 7.63
CA CYS A 72 -2.19 -4.07 6.56
C CYS A 72 -2.68 -5.46 6.99
N GLN A 73 -3.95 -5.76 6.76
CA GLN A 73 -4.55 -7.06 7.03
C GLN A 73 -4.46 -7.93 5.78
N GLU A 74 -3.85 -9.10 5.92
CA GLU A 74 -3.82 -10.13 4.88
C GLU A 74 -4.42 -11.41 5.47
N HIS A 75 -5.53 -11.87 4.89
CA HIS A 75 -6.32 -12.98 5.44
C HIS A 75 -6.65 -12.82 6.94
N SER A 76 -5.95 -13.54 7.81
CA SER A 76 -6.13 -13.54 9.27
C SER A 76 -4.92 -12.99 10.03
N SER A 77 -3.87 -12.53 9.34
CA SER A 77 -2.67 -11.91 9.91
C SER A 77 -2.62 -10.42 9.61
N TRP A 78 -1.89 -9.70 10.47
CA TRP A 78 -1.56 -8.30 10.28
C TRP A 78 -0.09 -8.16 9.91
N HIS A 79 0.22 -7.24 9.00
CA HIS A 79 1.58 -6.95 8.57
C HIS A 79 1.88 -5.48 8.84
N VAL A 80 3.03 -5.22 9.46
CA VAL A 80 3.50 -3.84 9.66
C VAL A 80 3.98 -3.29 8.32
N VAL A 81 3.36 -2.20 7.86
CA VAL A 81 3.71 -1.50 6.63
C VAL A 81 4.74 -0.40 6.90
N ASP A 82 4.51 0.41 7.93
CA ASP A 82 5.44 1.46 8.33
C ASP A 82 5.26 1.82 9.81
N ILE A 83 6.26 2.51 10.36
CA ILE A 83 6.29 2.95 11.75
C ILE A 83 6.63 4.44 11.75
N LEU A 84 5.73 5.23 12.33
CA LEU A 84 5.76 6.68 12.33
C LEU A 84 5.95 7.23 13.74
N PRO A 85 6.57 8.41 13.87
CA PRO A 85 6.55 9.19 15.12
C PRO A 85 5.13 9.41 15.64
N SER A 86 4.91 9.30 16.94
CA SER A 86 3.60 9.56 17.55
C SER A 86 3.26 11.05 17.74
N THR A 87 4.16 11.95 17.33
CA THR A 87 4.11 13.38 17.67
C THR A 87 3.06 14.15 16.88
N GLU A 88 2.64 13.64 15.72
CA GLU A 88 1.60 14.22 14.88
C GLU A 88 0.68 13.13 14.36
N THR A 89 -0.63 13.39 14.29
CA THR A 89 -1.56 12.53 13.57
C THR A 89 -1.21 12.62 12.09
N VAL A 90 -0.50 11.62 11.57
CA VAL A 90 -0.12 11.64 10.16
C VAL A 90 -1.22 10.99 9.34
N SER A 91 -1.85 11.75 8.44
CA SER A 91 -2.66 11.17 7.37
C SER A 91 -1.81 10.25 6.49
N VAL A 92 -2.30 9.03 6.32
CA VAL A 92 -1.82 8.08 5.32
C VAL A 92 -2.86 7.91 4.24
N TYR A 93 -2.37 7.68 3.02
CA TYR A 93 -3.18 7.70 1.82
C TYR A 93 -3.15 6.36 1.11
N GLY A 94 -4.20 6.08 0.37
CA GLY A 94 -4.32 4.91 -0.49
C GLY A 94 -4.61 5.31 -1.92
N LEU A 95 -4.48 4.35 -2.82
CA LEU A 95 -4.89 4.49 -4.21
C LEU A 95 -6.02 3.51 -4.55
N ALA A 96 -7.02 3.99 -5.29
CA ALA A 96 -7.95 3.13 -6.01
C ALA A 96 -7.71 3.31 -7.51
N VAL A 97 -7.41 2.21 -8.21
CA VAL A 97 -7.03 2.20 -9.62
C VAL A 97 -8.02 1.34 -10.41
N ASP A 98 -8.63 1.91 -11.43
CA ASP A 98 -9.44 1.20 -12.43
C ASP A 98 -8.64 1.05 -13.71
N LEU A 99 -8.21 -0.19 -13.98
CA LEU A 99 -7.40 -0.61 -15.11
C LEU A 99 -8.28 -0.86 -16.35
N GLY A 100 -8.85 0.21 -16.90
CA GLY A 100 -9.62 0.10 -18.14
C GLY A 100 -8.73 -0.15 -19.37
N THR A 101 -9.30 -0.81 -20.37
CA THR A 101 -8.60 -1.12 -21.62
C THR A 101 -8.24 0.16 -22.39
N SER A 102 -9.11 1.17 -22.36
CA SER A 102 -8.93 2.43 -23.08
C SER A 102 -8.56 3.60 -22.16
N VAL A 103 -9.14 3.65 -20.97
CA VAL A 103 -8.95 4.72 -19.99
C VAL A 103 -8.64 4.08 -18.64
N ILE A 104 -7.63 4.59 -17.95
CA ILE A 104 -7.30 4.20 -16.58
C ILE A 104 -7.69 5.35 -15.68
N ALA A 105 -8.35 5.06 -14.56
CA ALA A 105 -8.69 6.05 -13.55
C ALA A 105 -7.95 5.77 -12.24
N VAL A 106 -7.52 6.83 -11.57
CA VAL A 106 -6.77 6.74 -10.31
C VAL A 106 -7.35 7.74 -9.33
N ARG A 107 -7.67 7.27 -8.12
CA ARG A 107 -8.09 8.10 -6.99
C ARG A 107 -7.10 8.00 -5.86
N LEU A 108 -6.67 9.15 -5.35
CA LEU A 108 -5.90 9.29 -4.12
C LEU A 108 -6.87 9.57 -2.98
N LEU A 109 -6.85 8.74 -1.93
CA LEU A 109 -7.80 8.81 -0.83
C LEU A 109 -7.10 8.82 0.53
N ASP A 110 -7.66 9.54 1.49
CA ASP A 110 -7.25 9.43 2.89
C ASP A 110 -7.82 8.14 3.48
N ILE A 111 -6.97 7.26 4.00
CA ILE A 111 -7.38 5.94 4.49
C ILE A 111 -8.19 6.04 5.78
N ALA A 112 -7.97 7.08 6.59
CA ALA A 112 -8.65 7.30 7.85
C ALA A 112 -10.06 7.86 7.65
N THR A 113 -10.29 8.69 6.62
CA THR A 113 -11.62 9.26 6.38
C THR A 113 -12.37 8.61 5.22
N GLY A 114 -11.66 7.95 4.30
CA GLY A 114 -12.20 7.49 3.02
C GLY A 114 -12.43 8.61 1.99
N GLU A 115 -12.04 9.84 2.33
CA GLU A 115 -12.23 11.01 1.47
C GLU A 115 -11.28 10.98 0.27
N VAL A 116 -11.82 11.17 -0.93
CA VAL A 116 -11.02 11.34 -2.14
C VAL A 116 -10.34 12.71 -2.11
N LYS A 117 -9.02 12.72 -2.08
CA LYS A 117 -8.20 13.94 -2.08
C LYS A 117 -7.97 14.47 -3.48
N GLU A 118 -7.72 13.59 -4.43
CA GLU A 118 -7.57 13.92 -5.86
C GLU A 118 -7.95 12.71 -6.72
N GLU A 119 -8.28 12.98 -7.98
CA GLU A 119 -8.49 11.93 -8.98
C GLU A 119 -7.99 12.37 -10.36
N SER A 120 -7.60 11.39 -11.18
CA SER A 120 -7.27 11.60 -12.59
C SER A 120 -7.74 10.42 -13.42
N SER A 121 -7.88 10.66 -14.71
CA SER A 121 -8.02 9.61 -15.71
C SER A 121 -7.16 9.93 -16.93
N PHE A 122 -6.64 8.89 -17.56
CA PHE A 122 -5.74 9.01 -18.70
C PHE A 122 -5.93 7.85 -19.67
N LEU A 123 -5.58 8.09 -20.94
CA LEU A 123 -5.60 7.04 -21.95
C LEU A 123 -4.61 5.94 -21.60
N ASN A 124 -5.03 4.69 -21.73
CA ASN A 124 -4.17 3.54 -21.50
C ASN A 124 -3.01 3.56 -22.52
N PRO A 125 -1.75 3.67 -22.08
CA PRO A 125 -0.61 3.81 -23.00
C PRO A 125 -0.41 2.56 -23.87
N GLN A 126 -0.93 1.41 -23.46
CA GLN A 126 -0.87 0.15 -24.22
C GLN A 126 -1.66 0.19 -25.53
N ILE A 127 -2.55 1.18 -25.74
CA ILE A 127 -3.26 1.39 -27.01
C ILE A 127 -2.27 1.51 -28.18
N GLN A 128 -1.08 2.06 -27.94
CA GLN A 128 -0.04 2.21 -28.95
C GLN A 128 0.50 0.86 -29.47
N LEU A 129 0.46 -0.18 -28.65
CA LEU A 129 0.92 -1.53 -28.99
C LEU A 129 -0.22 -2.48 -29.38
N GLY A 130 -1.45 -2.15 -28.99
CA GLY A 130 -2.65 -2.88 -29.37
C GLY A 130 -3.92 -2.10 -29.03
N PRO A 131 -4.79 -1.80 -30.02
CA PRO A 131 -6.01 -1.02 -29.79
C PRO A 131 -7.05 -1.81 -28.96
N ASP A 132 -6.99 -3.13 -29.00
CA ASP A 132 -7.87 -4.05 -28.29
C ASP A 132 -7.09 -5.11 -27.48
N ILE A 133 -7.82 -5.87 -26.66
CA ILE A 133 -7.26 -6.86 -25.72
C ILE A 133 -6.54 -8.00 -26.45
N LEU A 134 -7.12 -8.56 -27.52
CA LEU A 134 -6.54 -9.71 -28.22
C LEU A 134 -5.21 -9.31 -28.89
N THR A 135 -5.18 -8.13 -29.50
CA THR A 135 -3.94 -7.60 -30.07
C THR A 135 -2.85 -7.45 -29.00
N ARG A 136 -3.18 -7.00 -27.79
CA ARG A 136 -2.23 -6.92 -26.67
C ARG A 136 -1.76 -8.29 -26.19
N ILE A 137 -2.64 -9.30 -26.12
CA ILE A 137 -2.27 -10.67 -25.76
C ILE A 137 -1.26 -11.23 -26.78
N HIS A 138 -1.52 -11.07 -28.06
CA HIS A 138 -0.58 -11.49 -29.12
C HIS A 138 0.75 -10.72 -29.07
N TYR A 139 0.71 -9.43 -28.74
CA TYR A 139 1.92 -8.64 -28.55
C TYR A 139 2.73 -9.13 -27.35
N ALA A 140 2.07 -9.44 -26.23
CA ALA A 140 2.71 -9.92 -25.00
C ALA A 140 3.49 -11.23 -25.21
N GLY A 141 3.02 -12.11 -26.11
CA GLY A 141 3.70 -13.36 -26.48
C GLY A 141 4.94 -13.20 -27.35
N ARG A 142 5.27 -11.98 -27.82
CA ARG A 142 6.53 -11.71 -28.52
C ARG A 142 7.67 -11.59 -27.51
N GLU A 143 8.90 -11.81 -27.98
CA GLU A 143 10.10 -11.59 -27.16
C GLU A 143 10.11 -10.15 -26.62
N GLY A 144 10.11 -10.01 -25.29
CA GLY A 144 10.08 -8.72 -24.59
C GLY A 144 8.72 -8.00 -24.56
N GLY A 145 7.70 -8.49 -25.27
CA GLY A 145 6.43 -7.77 -25.46
C GLY A 145 5.62 -7.59 -24.17
N LEU A 146 5.59 -8.61 -23.30
CA LEU A 146 4.95 -8.53 -21.98
C LEU A 146 5.60 -7.45 -21.10
N GLN A 147 6.93 -7.44 -21.03
CA GLN A 147 7.69 -6.49 -20.24
C GLN A 147 7.44 -5.05 -20.72
N GLU A 148 7.34 -4.84 -22.04
CA GLU A 148 7.07 -3.53 -22.63
C GLU A 148 5.65 -3.03 -22.30
N LEU A 149 4.63 -3.89 -22.50
CA LEU A 149 3.24 -3.58 -22.15
C LEU A 149 3.08 -3.23 -20.66
N GLN A 150 3.72 -4.01 -19.79
CA GLN A 150 3.70 -3.79 -18.34
C GLN A 150 4.42 -2.50 -17.96
N SER A 151 5.61 -2.26 -18.53
CA SER A 151 6.40 -1.05 -18.28
C SER A 151 5.67 0.21 -18.73
N LEU A 152 5.02 0.22 -19.90
CA LEU A 152 4.22 1.35 -20.37
C LEU A 152 3.10 1.71 -19.37
N LEU A 153 2.36 0.70 -18.92
CA LEU A 153 1.28 0.87 -17.97
C LEU A 153 1.78 1.38 -16.61
N VAL A 154 2.76 0.69 -16.01
CA VAL A 154 3.30 1.00 -14.68
C VAL A 154 4.00 2.36 -14.67
N ASN A 155 4.77 2.70 -15.71
CA ASN A 155 5.45 4.00 -15.79
C ASN A 155 4.45 5.14 -15.86
N ARG A 156 3.41 5.01 -16.69
CA ARG A 156 2.37 6.05 -16.79
C ARG A 156 1.60 6.16 -15.48
N LEU A 157 1.20 5.05 -14.88
CA LEU A 157 0.51 5.06 -13.59
C LEU A 157 1.34 5.75 -12.51
N ASN A 158 2.64 5.47 -12.42
CA ASN A 158 3.55 6.12 -11.47
C ASN A 158 3.72 7.62 -11.71
N GLN A 159 3.66 8.08 -12.97
CA GLN A 159 3.65 9.51 -13.28
C GLN A 159 2.38 10.19 -12.76
N GLU A 160 1.23 9.55 -12.98
CA GLU A 160 -0.08 10.07 -12.55
C GLU A 160 -0.20 10.08 -11.02
N ILE A 161 0.32 9.06 -10.33
CA ILE A 161 0.38 9.02 -8.87
C ILE A 161 1.21 10.20 -8.33
N ARG A 162 2.39 10.47 -8.91
CA ARG A 162 3.22 11.62 -8.51
C ARG A 162 2.50 12.94 -8.76
N PHE A 163 1.86 13.09 -9.91
CA PHE A 163 1.08 14.29 -10.25
C PHE A 163 -0.05 14.55 -9.26
N LEU A 164 -0.85 13.53 -8.91
CA LEU A 164 -1.92 13.64 -7.91
C LEU A 164 -1.37 14.03 -6.52
N ALA A 165 -0.27 13.40 -6.12
CA ALA A 165 0.36 13.65 -4.83
C ALA A 165 0.92 15.09 -4.74
N GLU A 166 1.64 15.55 -5.77
CA GLU A 166 2.21 16.89 -5.86
C GLU A 166 1.15 17.99 -5.78
N ARG A 167 0.00 17.82 -6.45
CA ARG A 167 -1.13 18.78 -6.40
C ARG A 167 -1.68 19.03 -5.01
N ARG A 168 -1.48 18.09 -4.08
CA ARG A 168 -1.92 18.18 -2.68
C ARG A 168 -0.77 18.38 -1.70
N GLY A 169 0.47 18.51 -2.18
CA GLY A 169 1.65 18.54 -1.31
C GLY A 169 1.81 17.24 -0.50
N ILE A 170 1.29 16.13 -1.00
CA ILE A 170 1.39 14.82 -0.35
C ILE A 170 2.69 14.16 -0.80
N SER A 171 3.49 13.72 0.16
CA SER A 171 4.65 12.86 -0.12
C SER A 171 4.17 11.47 -0.56
N THR A 172 4.73 10.94 -1.64
CA THR A 172 4.40 9.58 -2.14
C THR A 172 4.71 8.48 -1.12
N GLN A 173 5.61 8.74 -0.17
CA GLN A 173 5.93 7.83 0.95
C GLN A 173 4.77 7.72 1.95
N ARG A 174 3.80 8.64 1.90
CA ARG A 174 2.55 8.57 2.69
C ARG A 174 1.46 7.76 1.98
N ILE A 175 1.69 7.30 0.75
CA ILE A 175 0.79 6.39 0.03
C ILE A 175 1.17 4.96 0.43
N VAL A 176 0.40 4.35 1.31
CA VAL A 176 0.77 3.10 2.01
C VAL A 176 0.08 1.87 1.44
N GLY A 177 -0.79 2.04 0.44
CA GLY A 177 -1.46 0.92 -0.21
C GLY A 177 -2.21 1.32 -1.47
N ALA A 178 -2.52 0.33 -2.29
CA ALA A 178 -3.29 0.50 -3.50
C ALA A 178 -4.23 -0.69 -3.69
N SER A 179 -5.42 -0.43 -4.22
CA SER A 179 -6.34 -1.44 -4.75
C SER A 179 -6.52 -1.19 -6.24
N ALA A 180 -6.26 -2.21 -7.06
CA ALA A 180 -6.43 -2.15 -8.51
C ALA A 180 -7.52 -3.11 -8.95
N ALA A 181 -8.42 -2.65 -9.81
CA ALA A 181 -9.48 -3.45 -10.42
C ALA A 181 -9.37 -3.36 -11.95
N GLY A 182 -9.62 -4.46 -12.64
CA GLY A 182 -9.56 -4.53 -14.09
C GLY A 182 -10.07 -5.87 -14.58
N ASN A 183 -10.31 -5.99 -15.89
CA ASN A 183 -10.55 -7.30 -16.48
C ASN A 183 -9.29 -8.19 -16.36
N THR A 184 -9.46 -9.50 -16.52
CA THR A 184 -8.40 -10.50 -16.33
C THR A 184 -7.12 -10.15 -17.07
N THR A 185 -7.21 -9.81 -18.36
CA THR A 185 -6.03 -9.47 -19.17
C THR A 185 -5.35 -8.20 -18.67
N MET A 186 -6.10 -7.16 -18.33
CA MET A 186 -5.52 -5.92 -17.78
C MET A 186 -4.80 -6.16 -16.45
N THR A 187 -5.34 -7.02 -15.60
CA THR A 187 -4.69 -7.43 -14.35
C THR A 187 -3.40 -8.22 -14.61
N HIS A 188 -3.40 -9.14 -15.58
CA HIS A 188 -2.18 -9.87 -15.98
C HIS A 188 -1.10 -8.92 -16.50
N LEU A 189 -1.47 -8.02 -17.42
CA LEU A 189 -0.53 -7.04 -17.98
C LEU A 189 0.01 -6.07 -16.92
N PHE A 190 -0.81 -5.67 -15.95
CA PHE A 190 -0.37 -4.83 -14.82
C PHE A 190 0.65 -5.56 -13.93
N LEU A 191 0.40 -6.82 -13.61
CA LEU A 191 1.26 -7.65 -12.75
C LEU A 191 2.47 -8.24 -13.48
N GLY A 192 2.56 -8.09 -14.81
CA GLY A 192 3.61 -8.71 -15.61
C GLY A 192 3.47 -10.23 -15.70
N LEU A 193 2.24 -10.73 -15.61
CA LEU A 193 1.90 -12.14 -15.77
C LEU A 193 1.57 -12.43 -17.23
N ASP A 194 1.92 -13.63 -17.70
CA ASP A 194 1.61 -14.07 -19.05
C ASP A 194 0.08 -14.11 -19.26
N PRO A 195 -0.49 -13.30 -20.18
CA PRO A 195 -1.93 -13.26 -20.41
C PRO A 195 -2.41 -14.30 -21.44
N TYR A 196 -1.53 -15.16 -21.95
CA TYR A 196 -1.85 -16.11 -23.03
C TYR A 196 -2.53 -17.39 -22.53
N TRP A 197 -2.36 -17.75 -21.25
CA TRP A 197 -2.81 -19.00 -20.64
C TRP A 197 -3.88 -18.80 -19.56
#